data_AF-A0A0F0LT19-F1
#
_entry.id   AF-A0A0F0LT19-F1
#
_cell.length_a   1.000
_cell.length_b   1.000
_cell.length_c   1.000
_cell.angle_alpha   90.00
_cell.angle_beta   90.00
_cell.angle_gamma   90.00
#
_symmetry.space_group_name_H-M   'P 1'
#
loop_
_entity.id
_entity.type
_entity.pdbx_description
1 polymer ?
#
loop_
_entity_poly.entity_id
_entity_poly.type
_entity_poly.pdbx_seq_one_letter_code
_entity_poly.pdbx_strand_id
1 'polypeptide(L)'
;MRALPLRHLRVAAAVIVLSATVGLAACTGPATSATSSSSAAPSAHLVHLVDVDGKPLPGTTGRGWGDDVFASPVESDTTFSHPFSVPSGAASAATFISPRGGEWTTSRWDASGWLGIATDGVLLPNVKISGLTTAGSGDPSGTEAVARRGGDYSLGIAFLDAGGRVIEADFASVTLAPADNPSDATWTWVAPAS
;
A
#
# COMPACT_ATOMS: atom_id res chain seq x y z
N MET A 1 -0.49 78.55 -48.47
CA MET A 1 0.70 77.74 -48.14
C MET A 1 0.36 76.84 -46.98
N ARG A 2 0.73 75.54 -47.08
CA ARG A 2 0.71 74.49 -46.02
C ARG A 2 -0.69 74.11 -45.51
N ALA A 3 -1.02 72.87 -45.16
CA ALA A 3 -0.49 71.52 -45.38
C ALA A 3 -1.60 70.58 -44.82
N LEU A 4 -1.89 69.46 -45.50
CA LEU A 4 -2.46 68.26 -44.84
C LEU A 4 -1.33 67.58 -44.01
N PRO A 5 -1.53 66.54 -43.17
CA PRO A 5 -2.73 65.73 -42.83
C PRO A 5 -2.85 65.52 -41.28
N LEU A 6 -3.72 64.73 -40.65
CA LEU A 6 -3.79 63.26 -40.60
C LEU A 6 -4.94 62.87 -39.63
N ARG A 7 -5.74 61.90 -40.07
CA ARG A 7 -6.33 60.74 -39.37
C ARG A 7 -6.40 60.81 -37.83
N HIS A 8 -7.55 60.46 -37.25
CA HIS A 8 -7.67 59.30 -36.36
C HIS A 8 -9.14 58.93 -36.12
N LEU A 9 -9.41 57.66 -36.41
CA LEU A 9 -10.62 56.90 -36.10
C LEU A 9 -10.84 56.89 -34.57
N ARG A 10 -11.97 57.39 -34.08
CA ARG A 10 -12.48 57.10 -32.73
C ARG A 10 -14.00 57.01 -32.77
N VAL A 11 -14.50 55.80 -33.03
CA VAL A 11 -15.91 55.47 -32.80
C VAL A 11 -16.08 55.33 -31.29
N ALA A 12 -16.89 56.21 -30.72
CA ALA A 12 -17.31 56.19 -29.33
C ALA A 12 -18.85 56.06 -29.29
N ALA A 13 -19.34 54.98 -28.69
CA ALA A 13 -20.66 54.81 -28.07
C ALA A 13 -20.79 53.31 -27.72
N ALA A 14 -20.43 52.84 -26.52
CA ALA A 14 -21.13 52.97 -25.25
C ALA A 14 -22.59 52.49 -25.30
N VAL A 15 -22.82 51.21 -24.96
CA VAL A 15 -23.97 50.83 -24.11
C VAL A 15 -23.47 49.77 -23.12
N ILE A 16 -23.46 50.19 -21.87
CA ILE A 16 -23.24 49.40 -20.67
C ILE A 16 -24.58 48.70 -20.36
N VAL A 17 -24.60 47.38 -20.30
CA VAL A 17 -25.65 46.67 -19.55
C VAL A 17 -24.98 45.98 -18.37
N LEU A 18 -25.15 46.63 -17.23
CA LEU A 18 -24.81 46.16 -15.90
C LEU A 18 -25.83 45.08 -15.53
N SER A 19 -25.39 43.84 -15.38
CA SER A 19 -26.12 42.81 -14.65
C SER A 19 -25.11 42.09 -13.78
N ALA A 20 -25.06 42.53 -12.53
CA ALA A 20 -24.27 41.94 -11.48
C ALA A 20 -24.93 40.63 -11.03
N THR A 21 -24.19 39.52 -11.12
CA THR A 21 -24.19 38.49 -10.08
C THR A 21 -22.77 37.97 -9.90
N VAL A 22 -22.22 38.31 -8.73
CA VAL A 22 -21.03 37.70 -8.18
C VAL A 22 -21.34 36.23 -7.87
N GLY A 23 -20.48 35.33 -8.35
CA GLY A 23 -20.56 33.90 -8.09
C GLY A 23 -19.18 33.26 -8.22
N LEU A 24 -18.20 33.81 -7.50
CA LEU A 24 -16.95 33.11 -7.22
C LEU A 24 -17.29 31.96 -6.26
N ALA A 25 -17.32 30.73 -6.76
CA ALA A 25 -17.21 29.54 -5.93
C ALA A 25 -16.15 28.64 -6.55
N ALA A 26 -14.94 28.81 -6.03
CA ALA A 26 -13.87 27.86 -6.22
C ALA A 26 -14.32 26.50 -5.69
N CYS A 27 -14.56 25.56 -6.60
CA CYS A 27 -14.59 24.14 -6.25
C CYS A 27 -13.19 23.58 -6.51
N THR A 28 -12.19 24.09 -5.77
CA THR A 28 -10.96 23.35 -5.51
C THR A 28 -11.31 22.25 -4.51
N GLY A 29 -12.04 21.23 -4.98
CA GLY A 29 -12.05 19.96 -4.28
C GLY A 29 -10.63 19.39 -4.37
N PRO A 30 -10.08 18.78 -3.31
CA PRO A 30 -8.86 18.01 -3.47
C PRO A 30 -9.14 16.99 -4.57
N ALA A 31 -8.42 17.08 -5.68
CA ALA A 31 -8.27 15.95 -6.57
C ALA A 31 -7.57 14.89 -5.73
N THR A 32 -8.34 14.00 -5.12
CA THR A 32 -7.80 12.74 -4.62
C THR A 32 -7.24 12.07 -5.85
N SER A 33 -5.93 12.20 -6.07
CA SER A 33 -5.23 11.42 -7.08
C SER A 33 -5.60 9.97 -6.80
N ALA A 34 -6.44 9.39 -7.65
CA ALA A 34 -6.67 7.97 -7.65
C ALA A 34 -5.31 7.35 -7.94
N THR A 35 -4.64 6.87 -6.90
CA THR A 35 -3.43 6.07 -7.05
C THR A 35 -3.83 4.97 -8.01
N SER A 36 -3.21 4.92 -9.19
CA SER A 36 -3.44 3.81 -10.10
C SER A 36 -3.07 2.56 -9.32
N SER A 37 -4.09 1.78 -8.94
CA SER A 37 -3.91 0.45 -8.37
C SER A 37 -3.22 -0.36 -9.45
N SER A 38 -1.89 -0.39 -9.42
CA SER A 38 -1.16 -1.37 -10.21
C SER A 38 -1.65 -2.73 -9.73
N SER A 39 -1.91 -3.70 -10.61
CA SER A 39 -2.18 -5.03 -10.10
C SER A 39 -0.95 -5.48 -9.32
N ALA A 40 -1.14 -6.24 -8.25
CA ALA A 40 -0.01 -6.90 -7.61
C ALA A 40 0.79 -7.65 -8.67
N ALA A 41 2.12 -7.67 -8.57
CA ALA A 41 2.87 -8.72 -9.26
C ALA A 41 2.32 -10.09 -8.82
N PRO A 42 2.48 -11.17 -9.59
CA PRO A 42 2.17 -12.48 -9.06
C PRO A 42 3.06 -12.76 -7.83
N SER A 43 2.45 -13.25 -6.75
CA SER A 43 3.19 -13.85 -5.64
C SER A 43 3.96 -15.08 -6.14
N ALA A 44 5.15 -15.35 -5.61
CA ALA A 44 5.92 -16.54 -6.00
C ALA A 44 5.21 -17.82 -5.54
N HIS A 45 4.69 -17.81 -4.31
CA HIS A 45 3.85 -18.88 -3.75
C HIS A 45 2.51 -18.37 -3.20
N LEU A 46 1.57 -19.29 -2.99
CA LEU A 46 0.31 -18.97 -2.31
C LEU A 46 0.60 -18.67 -0.84
N VAL A 47 -0.04 -17.62 -0.33
CA VAL A 47 0.03 -17.25 1.09
C VAL A 47 -1.36 -17.24 1.69
N HIS A 48 -1.49 -17.99 2.78
CA HIS A 48 -2.65 -17.97 3.65
C HIS A 48 -2.33 -17.18 4.91
N LEU A 49 -3.34 -16.53 5.48
CA LEU A 49 -3.24 -15.88 6.78
C LEU A 49 -3.97 -16.72 7.83
N VAL A 50 -3.28 -17.02 8.93
CA VAL A 50 -3.77 -17.85 10.04
C VAL A 50 -3.70 -17.10 11.37
N ASP A 51 -4.53 -17.48 12.34
CA ASP A 51 -4.48 -16.95 13.71
C ASP A 51 -3.33 -17.55 14.53
N VAL A 52 -3.24 -17.14 15.80
CA VAL A 52 -2.29 -17.64 16.81
C VAL A 52 -2.36 -19.16 17.04
N ASP A 53 -3.48 -19.80 16.70
CA ASP A 53 -3.70 -21.25 16.83
C ASP A 53 -3.45 -21.99 15.50
N GLY A 54 -3.00 -21.29 14.45
CA GLY A 54 -2.78 -21.84 13.11
C GLY A 54 -4.07 -22.14 12.33
N LYS A 55 -5.20 -21.58 12.75
CA LYS A 55 -6.48 -21.74 12.04
C LYS A 55 -6.63 -20.71 10.93
N PRO A 56 -7.34 -21.04 9.82
CA PRO A 56 -7.54 -20.11 8.72
C PRO A 56 -8.26 -18.84 9.19
N LEU A 57 -7.79 -17.67 8.75
CA LEU A 57 -8.52 -16.41 8.91
C LEU A 57 -9.42 -16.17 7.70
N PRO A 58 -10.75 -16.08 7.85
CA PRO A 58 -11.62 -15.74 6.73
C PRO A 58 -11.31 -14.35 6.18
N GLY A 59 -11.15 -14.24 4.85
CA GLY A 59 -10.73 -13.01 4.16
C GLY A 59 -11.65 -11.81 4.37
N THR A 60 -12.95 -12.05 4.46
CA THR A 60 -13.99 -11.01 4.55
C THR A 60 -14.21 -10.49 5.97
N THR A 61 -13.59 -11.09 6.98
CA THR A 61 -13.73 -10.65 8.37
C THR A 61 -12.68 -9.58 8.65
N GLY A 62 -13.13 -8.37 8.96
CA GLY A 62 -12.25 -7.27 9.34
C GLY A 62 -11.35 -7.64 10.51
N ARG A 63 -10.06 -7.34 10.39
CA ARG A 63 -9.02 -7.52 11.41
C ARG A 63 -8.60 -6.19 11.96
N GLY A 64 -8.29 -6.16 13.25
CA GLY A 64 -7.75 -5.00 13.92
C GLY A 64 -6.30 -4.74 13.49
N TRP A 65 -5.89 -3.48 13.59
CA TRP A 65 -4.52 -3.05 13.32
C TRP A 65 -3.46 -3.76 14.17
N GLY A 66 -3.85 -4.10 15.40
CA GLY A 66 -3.03 -4.74 16.43
C GLY A 66 -3.10 -6.26 16.48
N ASP A 67 -3.94 -6.89 15.64
CA ASP A 67 -4.18 -8.33 15.72
C ASP A 67 -2.94 -9.11 15.26
N ASP A 68 -2.56 -10.13 16.05
CA ASP A 68 -1.53 -11.07 15.63
C ASP A 68 -2.08 -11.94 14.49
N VAL A 69 -1.36 -11.92 13.38
CA VAL A 69 -1.67 -12.67 12.17
C VAL A 69 -0.39 -13.28 11.64
N PHE A 70 -0.44 -14.54 11.24
CA PHE A 70 0.72 -15.26 10.74
C PHE A 70 0.52 -15.62 9.28
N ALA A 71 1.57 -15.53 8.48
CA ALA A 71 1.55 -16.06 7.12
C ALA A 71 1.87 -17.55 7.14
N SER A 72 1.22 -18.33 6.29
CA SER A 72 1.46 -19.76 6.12
C SER A 72 1.40 -20.16 4.65
N PRO A 73 2.22 -21.12 4.19
CA PRO A 73 2.11 -21.69 2.85
C PRO A 73 0.92 -22.66 2.70
N VAL A 74 0.21 -22.96 3.79
CA VAL A 74 -0.98 -23.84 3.80
C VAL A 74 -2.15 -23.13 4.46
N GLU A 75 -3.38 -23.52 4.10
CA GLU A 75 -4.60 -22.86 4.58
C GLU A 75 -4.78 -22.92 6.11
N SER A 76 -4.35 -24.02 6.72
CA SER A 76 -4.32 -24.20 8.18
C SER A 76 -3.03 -24.91 8.58
N ASP A 77 -2.37 -24.37 9.60
CA ASP A 77 -1.13 -24.93 10.16
C ASP A 77 -1.21 -25.06 11.69
N THR A 78 -2.23 -25.77 12.19
CA THR A 78 -2.40 -25.98 13.64
C THR A 78 -1.34 -26.86 14.29
N THR A 79 -0.48 -27.47 13.48
CA THR A 79 0.65 -28.30 13.93
C THR A 79 1.97 -27.54 13.91
N PHE A 80 1.98 -26.27 13.45
CA PHE A 80 3.16 -25.41 13.39
C PHE A 80 4.33 -26.11 12.70
N SER A 81 4.07 -26.70 11.53
CA SER A 81 5.01 -27.61 10.86
C SER A 81 5.23 -27.32 9.38
N HIS A 82 4.69 -26.22 8.85
CA HIS A 82 4.79 -25.88 7.44
C HIS A 82 5.53 -24.55 7.25
N PRO A 83 6.87 -24.53 7.38
CA PRO A 83 7.65 -23.32 7.18
C PRO A 83 7.70 -22.92 5.70
N PHE A 84 7.86 -21.63 5.43
CA PHE A 84 8.28 -21.16 4.11
C PHE A 84 9.69 -21.66 3.82
N SER A 85 9.88 -22.28 2.66
CA SER A 85 11.19 -22.75 2.23
C SER A 85 12.10 -21.57 1.93
N VAL A 86 13.36 -21.62 2.36
CA VAL A 86 14.33 -20.56 2.03
C VAL A 86 14.84 -20.78 0.60
N PRO A 87 14.62 -19.83 -0.33
CA PRO A 87 15.13 -19.95 -1.69
C PRO A 87 16.66 -19.85 -1.73
N SER A 88 17.25 -20.50 -2.74
CA SER A 88 18.71 -20.47 -2.92
C SER A 88 19.22 -19.05 -3.10
N GLY A 89 20.28 -18.70 -2.36
CA GLY A 89 20.88 -17.36 -2.40
C GLY A 89 20.24 -16.35 -1.44
N ALA A 90 19.19 -16.73 -0.70
CA ALA A 90 18.69 -15.89 0.39
C ALA A 90 19.74 -15.76 1.51
N ALA A 91 19.95 -14.54 1.97
CA ALA A 91 20.76 -14.21 3.12
C ALA A 91 19.92 -13.71 4.30
N SER A 92 18.71 -13.21 4.03
CA SER A 92 17.77 -12.75 5.05
C SER A 92 16.32 -12.88 4.56
N ALA A 93 15.38 -12.69 5.48
CA ALA A 93 13.96 -12.56 5.18
C ALA A 93 13.39 -11.34 5.88
N ALA A 94 12.25 -10.85 5.40
CA ALA A 94 11.51 -9.78 6.04
C ALA A 94 10.01 -9.97 5.83
N THR A 95 9.21 -9.67 6.86
CA THR A 95 7.81 -9.32 6.62
C THR A 95 7.72 -7.91 6.08
N PHE A 96 6.73 -7.63 5.25
CA PHE A 96 6.58 -6.31 4.63
C PHE A 96 5.12 -5.97 4.36
N ILE A 97 4.86 -4.66 4.30
CA ILE A 97 3.67 -4.09 3.66
C ILE A 97 4.12 -3.11 2.58
N SER A 98 3.49 -3.18 1.42
CA SER A 98 3.84 -2.35 0.26
C SER A 98 2.61 -2.05 -0.60
N PRO A 99 2.62 -0.97 -1.40
CA PRO A 99 1.62 -0.79 -2.43
C PRO A 99 1.71 -1.93 -3.44
N ARG A 100 0.57 -2.24 -4.07
CA ARG A 100 0.52 -3.25 -5.15
C ARG A 100 1.54 -2.97 -6.25
N GLY A 101 2.27 -4.01 -6.65
CA GLY A 101 3.34 -3.89 -7.64
C GLY A 101 4.68 -3.39 -7.06
N GLY A 102 4.75 -3.15 -5.75
CA GLY A 102 5.96 -2.77 -5.02
C GLY A 102 6.69 -3.94 -4.33
N GLU A 103 6.15 -5.16 -4.41
CA GLU A 103 6.53 -6.29 -3.55
C GLU A 103 8.00 -6.69 -3.75
N TRP A 104 8.47 -6.63 -4.99
CA TRP A 104 9.82 -7.04 -5.40
C TRP A 104 10.89 -5.95 -5.24
N THR A 105 10.55 -4.81 -4.63
CA THR A 105 11.46 -3.66 -4.51
C THR A 105 11.38 -3.09 -3.11
N THR A 106 12.40 -3.36 -2.30
CA THR A 106 12.47 -2.93 -0.88
C THR A 106 12.30 -1.43 -0.68
N SER A 107 12.78 -0.60 -1.62
CA SER A 107 12.59 0.86 -1.56
C SER A 107 11.15 1.33 -1.81
N ARG A 108 10.26 0.43 -2.25
CA ARG A 108 8.83 0.69 -2.39
C ARG A 108 8.01 0.18 -1.21
N TRP A 109 8.62 -0.54 -0.27
CA TRP A 109 7.91 -0.99 0.91
C TRP A 109 7.62 0.18 1.84
N ASP A 110 6.41 0.19 2.39
CA ASP A 110 5.94 1.22 3.31
C ASP A 110 6.45 0.93 4.72
N ALA A 111 6.50 -0.34 5.12
CA ALA A 111 7.12 -0.81 6.36
C ALA A 111 7.56 -2.27 6.27
N SER A 112 8.49 -2.68 7.13
CA SER A 112 8.98 -4.05 7.22
C SER A 112 9.32 -4.49 8.65
N GLY A 113 9.44 -5.81 8.82
CA GLY A 113 9.95 -6.48 10.02
C GLY A 113 11.01 -7.51 9.63
N TRP A 114 12.27 -7.27 10.00
CA TRP A 114 13.37 -8.15 9.60
C TRP A 114 13.35 -9.47 10.37
N LEU A 115 13.57 -10.56 9.63
CA LEU A 115 13.60 -11.92 10.14
C LEU A 115 14.99 -12.51 9.93
N GLY A 116 15.41 -13.37 10.86
CA GLY A 116 16.47 -14.33 10.58
C GLY A 116 15.95 -15.42 9.65
N ILE A 117 16.84 -16.01 8.86
CA ILE A 117 16.57 -17.25 8.13
C ILE A 117 17.26 -18.41 8.84
N ALA A 118 16.57 -19.53 8.94
CA ALA A 118 17.12 -20.78 9.43
C ALA A 118 17.09 -21.83 8.32
N THR A 119 17.93 -22.86 8.43
CA THR A 119 18.06 -23.90 7.38
C THR A 119 16.75 -24.68 7.16
N ASP A 120 15.91 -24.76 8.17
CA ASP A 120 14.59 -25.40 8.16
C ASP A 120 13.46 -24.51 7.64
N GLY A 121 13.73 -23.25 7.31
CA GLY A 121 12.74 -22.32 6.76
C GLY A 121 12.40 -21.15 7.69
N VAL A 122 11.34 -20.44 7.33
CA VAL A 122 10.71 -19.43 8.19
C VAL A 122 9.33 -19.92 8.57
N LEU A 123 9.19 -20.37 9.82
CA LEU A 123 7.94 -20.89 10.34
C LEU A 123 7.05 -19.75 10.84
N LEU A 124 5.83 -19.66 10.27
CA LEU A 124 4.76 -18.76 10.71
C LEU A 124 5.26 -17.36 11.10
N PRO A 125 5.82 -16.59 10.14
CA PRO A 125 6.22 -15.23 10.41
C PRO A 125 4.98 -14.39 10.78
N ASN A 126 5.07 -13.63 11.87
CA ASN A 126 4.01 -12.72 12.28
C ASN A 126 4.00 -11.50 11.34
N VAL A 127 2.91 -11.35 10.58
CA VAL A 127 2.64 -10.26 9.63
C VAL A 127 1.69 -9.22 10.21
N LYS A 128 1.51 -9.15 11.53
CA LYS A 128 0.80 -8.05 12.21
C LYS A 128 1.30 -6.71 11.70
N ILE A 129 0.42 -5.92 11.09
CA ILE A 129 0.80 -4.69 10.40
C ILE A 129 1.42 -3.68 11.38
N SER A 130 0.84 -3.50 12.57
CA SER A 130 1.42 -2.65 13.62
C SER A 130 2.78 -3.15 14.15
N GLY A 131 3.14 -4.41 13.92
CA GLY A 131 4.40 -5.03 14.29
C GLY A 131 5.54 -4.82 13.28
N LEU A 132 5.27 -4.21 12.12
CA LEU A 132 6.29 -3.87 11.12
C LEU A 132 7.03 -2.60 11.56
N THR A 133 7.99 -2.76 12.48
CA THR A 133 8.63 -1.63 13.19
C THR A 133 9.67 -0.87 12.39
N THR A 134 10.11 -1.38 11.25
CA THR A 134 11.04 -0.66 10.36
C THR A 134 10.24 0.16 9.36
N ALA A 135 10.29 1.49 9.48
CA ALA A 135 9.72 2.37 8.46
C ALA A 135 10.44 2.17 7.13
N GLY A 136 9.67 1.97 6.06
CA GLY A 136 10.19 1.83 4.71
C GLY A 136 10.41 3.18 4.04
N SER A 137 10.65 3.16 2.73
CA SER A 137 10.81 4.37 1.90
C SER A 137 9.71 4.53 0.84
N GLY A 138 8.70 3.66 0.89
CA GLY A 138 7.45 3.80 0.15
C GLY A 138 6.67 5.05 0.54
N ASP A 139 5.61 5.31 -0.23
CA ASP A 139 4.65 6.36 0.06
C ASP A 139 3.28 5.71 0.30
N PRO A 140 2.78 5.65 1.54
CA PRO A 140 3.29 6.35 2.72
C PRO A 140 4.37 5.56 3.49
N SER A 141 5.33 6.24 4.11
CA SER A 141 6.35 5.58 4.93
C SER A 141 5.86 5.35 6.36
N GLY A 142 5.98 4.11 6.83
CA GLY A 142 5.64 3.67 8.18
C GLY A 142 4.19 3.21 8.35
N THR A 143 3.99 2.30 9.29
CA THR A 143 2.69 1.64 9.54
C THR A 143 1.60 2.62 9.94
N GLU A 144 1.88 3.60 10.80
CA GLU A 144 0.88 4.61 11.19
C GLU A 144 0.39 5.45 10.00
N ALA A 145 1.27 5.77 9.05
CA ALA A 145 0.91 6.52 7.86
C ALA A 145 0.09 5.65 6.88
N VAL A 146 0.42 4.36 6.78
CA VAL A 146 -0.39 3.37 6.07
C VAL A 146 -1.81 3.27 6.68
N ALA A 147 -1.92 3.19 8.00
CA ALA A 147 -3.21 3.12 8.71
C ALA A 147 -4.11 4.33 8.41
N ARG A 148 -3.51 5.53 8.39
CA ARG A 148 -4.23 6.78 8.09
C ARG A 148 -4.64 6.87 6.62
N ARG A 149 -3.79 6.41 5.71
CA ARG A 149 -4.06 6.46 4.27
C ARG A 149 -5.11 5.43 3.85
N GLY A 150 -5.05 4.22 4.42
CA GLY A 150 -5.83 3.09 3.93
C GLY A 150 -5.47 2.73 2.48
N GLY A 151 -6.27 1.85 1.86
CA GLY A 151 -6.11 1.41 0.48
C GLY A 151 -5.67 -0.04 0.31
N ASP A 152 -5.23 -0.39 -0.89
CA ASP A 152 -4.86 -1.75 -1.27
C ASP A 152 -3.35 -2.00 -1.18
N TYR A 153 -2.96 -3.01 -0.41
CA TYR A 153 -1.56 -3.33 -0.14
C TYR A 153 -1.30 -4.83 -0.24
N SER A 154 -0.04 -5.16 -0.49
CA SER A 154 0.47 -6.53 -0.38
C SER A 154 1.12 -6.69 0.98
N LEU A 155 0.73 -7.73 1.72
CA LEU A 155 1.24 -8.08 3.05
C LEU A 155 1.80 -9.49 3.00
N GLY A 156 3.04 -9.68 3.42
CA GLY A 156 3.67 -10.99 3.29
C GLY A 156 5.10 -11.07 3.80
N ILE A 157 5.81 -12.08 3.31
CA ILE A 157 7.23 -12.35 3.55
C ILE A 157 8.00 -12.25 2.23
N ALA A 158 9.20 -11.71 2.31
CA ALA A 158 10.15 -11.68 1.20
C ALA A 158 11.50 -12.25 1.65
N PHE A 159 12.16 -12.96 0.74
CA PHE A 159 13.54 -13.43 0.91
C PHE A 159 14.47 -12.55 0.09
N LEU A 160 15.58 -12.15 0.71
CA LEU A 160 16.52 -11.20 0.14
C LEU A 160 17.91 -11.80 0.02
N ASP A 161 18.62 -11.45 -1.05
CA ASP A 161 20.04 -11.78 -1.17
C ASP A 161 20.91 -10.91 -0.23
N ALA A 162 22.21 -11.19 -0.19
CA ALA A 162 23.16 -10.46 0.65
C ALA A 162 23.26 -8.95 0.32
N GLY A 163 22.78 -8.53 -0.87
CA GLY A 163 22.70 -7.14 -1.29
C GLY A 163 21.39 -6.45 -0.92
N GLY A 164 20.45 -7.16 -0.29
CA GLY A 164 19.13 -6.64 0.06
C GLY A 164 18.16 -6.57 -1.13
N ARG A 165 18.44 -7.29 -2.22
CA ARG A 165 17.50 -7.43 -3.34
C ARG A 165 16.53 -8.56 -3.06
N VAL A 166 15.24 -8.32 -3.30
CA VAL A 166 14.21 -9.36 -3.22
C VAL A 166 14.47 -10.41 -4.30
N ILE A 167 14.62 -11.66 -3.89
CA ILE A 167 14.73 -12.81 -4.79
C ILE A 167 13.46 -13.67 -4.80
N GLU A 168 12.63 -13.54 -3.77
CA GLU A 168 11.30 -14.14 -3.68
C GLU A 168 10.39 -13.26 -2.81
N ALA A 169 9.14 -13.08 -3.22
CA ALA A 169 8.12 -12.39 -2.45
C ALA A 169 6.83 -13.22 -2.44
N ASP A 170 6.41 -13.57 -1.24
CA ASP A 170 5.23 -14.37 -0.94
C ASP A 170 4.25 -13.52 -0.15
N PHE A 171 3.09 -13.20 -0.73
CA PHE A 171 2.18 -12.25 -0.11
C PHE A 171 0.71 -12.51 -0.40
N ALA A 172 -0.10 -12.06 0.55
CA ALA A 172 -1.54 -11.99 0.44
C ALA A 172 -1.98 -10.58 0.06
N SER A 173 -3.17 -10.52 -0.54
CA SER A 173 -3.80 -9.27 -0.89
C SER A 173 -4.65 -8.72 0.24
N VAL A 174 -4.25 -7.58 0.82
CA VAL A 174 -5.03 -6.87 1.85
C VAL A 174 -5.62 -5.55 1.36
N THR A 175 -6.75 -5.17 1.96
CA THR A 175 -7.41 -3.86 1.79
C THR A 175 -7.65 -3.26 3.16
N LEU A 176 -7.11 -2.05 3.38
CA LEU A 176 -7.15 -1.33 4.65
C LEU A 176 -8.21 -0.22 4.60
N ALA A 177 -9.05 -0.15 5.62
CA ALA A 177 -9.91 0.99 5.86
C ALA A 177 -9.12 2.11 6.55
N PRO A 178 -9.15 3.35 6.04
CA PRO A 178 -8.42 4.46 6.65
C PRO A 178 -9.00 4.81 8.03
N ALA A 179 -8.13 5.18 8.97
CA ALA A 179 -8.53 5.65 10.30
C ALA A 179 -7.68 6.83 10.80
N ASP A 180 -8.31 7.82 11.43
CA ASP A 180 -7.62 8.97 12.04
C ASP A 180 -6.77 8.56 13.25
N ASN A 181 -7.18 7.52 13.96
CA ASN A 181 -6.38 6.87 14.99
C ASN A 181 -5.88 5.53 14.43
N PRO A 182 -4.57 5.34 14.24
CA PRO A 182 -4.03 4.12 13.65
C PRO A 182 -4.48 2.83 14.37
N SER A 183 -4.67 2.88 15.68
CA SER A 183 -5.14 1.72 16.47
C SER A 183 -6.56 1.26 16.12
N ASP A 184 -7.37 2.14 15.53
CA ASP A 184 -8.76 1.85 15.13
C ASP A 184 -8.84 1.37 13.66
N ALA A 185 -7.72 1.35 12.94
CA ALA A 185 -7.69 0.88 11.55
C ALA A 185 -8.07 -0.61 11.47
N THR A 186 -8.82 -0.94 10.43
CA THR A 186 -9.21 -2.32 10.13
C THR A 186 -8.82 -2.71 8.73
N TRP A 187 -8.67 -3.99 8.49
CA TRP A 187 -8.30 -4.49 7.18
C TRP A 187 -8.93 -5.85 6.89
N THR A 188 -9.07 -6.15 5.60
CA THR A 188 -9.56 -7.43 5.09
C THR A 188 -8.54 -7.98 4.11
N TRP A 189 -8.70 -9.25 3.72
CA TRP A 189 -7.81 -9.86 2.76
C TRP A 189 -8.56 -10.81 1.82
N VAL A 190 -7.95 -11.12 0.69
CA VAL A 190 -8.50 -12.10 -0.26
C VAL A 190 -7.68 -13.37 -0.15
N ALA A 191 -8.34 -14.46 0.28
CA ALA A 191 -7.73 -15.77 0.28
C ALA A 191 -7.33 -16.18 -1.14
N PRO A 192 -6.15 -16.81 -1.33
CA PRO A 192 -5.78 -17.36 -2.63
C PRO A 192 -6.84 -18.38 -3.09
N ALA A 193 -7.18 -18.35 -4.38
CA ALA A 193 -8.02 -19.37 -4.98
C ALA A 193 -7.26 -20.70 -5.02
N SER A 194 -7.91 -21.77 -4.56
CA SER A 194 -7.42 -23.15 -4.57
C SER A 194 -7.41 -23.75 -5.98
#